data_AF-A0AA44Q8Y8-F1
#
_entry.id   AF-A0AA44Q8Y8-F1
#
_cell.length_a   1.000
_cell.length_b   1.000
_cell.length_c   1.000
_cell.angle_alpha   90.00
_cell.angle_beta   90.00
_cell.angle_gamma   90.00
#
_symmetry.space_group_name_H-M   'P 1'
#
loop_
_entity.id
_entity.type
_entity.pdbx_description
1 polymer ?
#
loop_
_entity_poly.entity_id
_entity_poly.type
_entity_poly.pdbx_seq_one_letter_code
_entity_poly.pdbx_strand_id
1 'polypeptide(L)'
;MPSGKTHTKINLLSLPIVLFMLVSYGLTNFDFLLTFAIGFLVGTFFLTPDLDIHSNAYNKWGLLRIFWYPYQCVMPHRSFLTHTIIIGDLIRILYMLLVFSPFLYILNKTVLEGRLLEIAKEHDVALTTFVMGVIAASTLHIIADRLNTRRKRLMRRKKKRRR
;
A
#
# COMPACT_ATOMS: atom_id res chain seq x y z
N MET A 1 -10.47 -6.84 13.46
CA MET A 1 -10.33 -5.59 12.67
C MET A 1 -11.50 -5.58 11.67
N PRO A 2 -11.71 -4.59 10.79
CA PRO A 2 -12.48 -4.87 9.58
C PRO A 2 -11.82 -6.06 8.86
N SER A 3 -12.57 -6.83 8.07
CA SER A 3 -11.95 -7.91 7.30
C SER A 3 -11.06 -7.32 6.20
N GLY A 4 -10.03 -8.03 5.74
CA GLY A 4 -9.25 -7.59 4.57
C GLY A 4 -10.12 -7.31 3.34
N LYS A 5 -11.22 -8.06 3.17
CA LYS A 5 -12.24 -7.79 2.13
C LYS A 5 -12.94 -6.44 2.32
N THR A 6 -13.19 -6.04 3.56
CA THR A 6 -13.79 -4.73 3.89
C THR A 6 -12.85 -3.60 3.52
N HIS A 7 -11.56 -3.73 3.84
CA HIS A 7 -10.55 -2.73 3.47
C HIS A 7 -10.41 -2.58 1.95
N THR A 8 -10.33 -3.69 1.22
CA THR A 8 -10.32 -3.66 -0.25
C THR A 8 -11.55 -2.95 -0.81
N LYS A 9 -12.76 -3.24 -0.31
CA LYS A 9 -13.98 -2.55 -0.75
C LYS A 9 -13.94 -1.04 -0.46
N ILE A 10 -13.49 -0.65 0.73
CA ILE A 10 -13.36 0.78 1.10
C ILE A 10 -12.43 1.48 0.12
N ASN A 11 -11.25 0.91 -0.15
CA ASN A 11 -10.30 1.51 -1.08
C ASN A 11 -10.87 1.61 -2.50
N LEU A 12 -11.49 0.54 -3.02
CA LEU A 12 -12.08 0.55 -4.37
C LEU A 12 -13.20 1.59 -4.52
N LEU A 13 -14.05 1.77 -3.51
CA LEU A 13 -15.08 2.80 -3.51
C LEU A 13 -14.48 4.21 -3.35
N SER A 14 -13.36 4.33 -2.66
CA SER A 14 -12.67 5.60 -2.44
C SER A 14 -11.88 6.05 -3.66
N LEU A 15 -11.36 5.14 -4.48
CA LEU A 15 -10.56 5.46 -5.66
C LEU A 15 -11.23 6.47 -6.61
N PRO A 16 -12.47 6.27 -7.11
CA PRO A 16 -13.10 7.25 -7.99
C PRO A 16 -13.33 8.60 -7.30
N ILE A 17 -13.58 8.62 -5.99
CA ILE A 17 -13.73 9.86 -5.20
C ILE A 17 -12.40 10.60 -5.12
N VAL A 18 -11.30 9.88 -4.85
CA VAL A 18 -9.95 10.45 -4.80
C VAL A 18 -9.54 10.99 -6.17
N LEU A 19 -9.77 10.25 -7.25
CA LEU A 19 -9.50 10.71 -8.60
C LEU A 19 -10.32 11.96 -8.95
N PHE A 20 -11.61 11.97 -8.60
CA PHE A 20 -12.46 13.15 -8.79
C PHE A 20 -11.94 14.37 -8.02
N MET A 21 -11.48 14.18 -6.77
CA MET A 21 -10.86 15.26 -5.99
C MET A 21 -9.56 15.77 -6.62
N LEU A 22 -8.70 14.88 -7.14
CA LEU A 22 -7.46 15.27 -7.83
C LEU A 22 -7.75 16.08 -9.11
N VAL A 23 -8.69 15.62 -9.92
CA VAL A 23 -9.15 16.33 -11.13
C VAL A 23 -9.73 17.69 -10.78
N SER A 24 -10.59 17.75 -9.75
CA SER A 24 -11.20 19.01 -9.28
C SER A 24 -10.17 20.00 -8.73
N TYR A 25 -9.04 19.50 -8.21
CA TYR A 25 -7.91 20.31 -7.77
C TYR A 25 -7.03 20.81 -8.95
N GLY A 26 -7.30 20.37 -10.18
CA GLY A 26 -6.57 20.78 -11.38
C GLY A 26 -5.54 19.77 -11.88
N LEU A 27 -5.40 18.60 -11.24
CA LEU A 27 -4.55 17.52 -11.74
C LEU A 27 -5.29 16.73 -12.82
N THR A 28 -5.24 17.23 -14.04
CA THR A 28 -5.97 16.68 -15.21
C THR A 28 -5.10 15.85 -16.14
N ASN A 29 -3.78 15.78 -15.91
CA ASN A 29 -2.87 14.97 -16.72
C ASN A 29 -3.25 13.48 -16.61
N PHE A 30 -3.53 12.85 -17.76
CA PHE A 30 -3.99 11.47 -17.82
C PHE A 30 -2.94 10.47 -17.32
N ASP A 31 -1.68 10.63 -17.71
CA ASP A 31 -0.58 9.73 -17.30
C ASP A 31 -0.37 9.78 -15.79
N PHE A 32 -0.46 10.98 -15.20
CA PHE A 32 -0.42 11.15 -13.75
C PHE A 32 -1.58 10.39 -13.07
N LEU A 33 -2.82 10.63 -13.49
CA LEU A 33 -4.01 10.02 -12.89
C LEU A 33 -4.01 8.49 -13.04
N LEU A 34 -3.60 8.00 -14.22
CA LEU A 34 -3.49 6.57 -14.49
C LEU A 34 -2.41 5.94 -13.61
N THR A 35 -1.21 6.54 -13.57
CA THR A 35 -0.09 6.04 -12.75
C THR A 35 -0.44 6.04 -11.26
N PHE A 36 -1.11 7.10 -10.79
CA PHE A 36 -1.64 7.18 -9.43
C PHE A 36 -2.67 6.08 -9.16
N ALA A 37 -3.62 5.87 -10.06
CA ALA A 37 -4.65 4.84 -9.92
C ALA A 37 -4.03 3.43 -9.89
N ILE A 38 -3.04 3.16 -10.74
CA ILE A 38 -2.30 1.89 -10.73
C ILE A 38 -1.60 1.71 -9.38
N GLY A 39 -0.88 2.72 -8.90
CA GLY A 39 -0.24 2.70 -7.59
C GLY A 39 -1.23 2.45 -6.45
N PHE A 40 -2.38 3.12 -6.49
CA PHE A 40 -3.46 2.94 -5.51
C PHE A 40 -4.03 1.52 -5.51
N LEU A 41 -4.23 0.92 -6.69
CA LEU A 41 -4.66 -0.46 -6.81
C LEU A 41 -3.60 -1.43 -6.29
N VAL A 42 -2.32 -1.23 -6.63
CA VAL A 42 -1.22 -2.04 -6.09
C VAL A 42 -1.15 -1.94 -4.56
N GLY A 43 -1.26 -0.73 -4.00
CA GLY A 43 -1.35 -0.51 -2.55
C GLY A 43 -2.54 -1.22 -1.90
N THR A 44 -3.68 -1.24 -2.59
CA THR A 44 -4.91 -1.88 -2.10
C THR A 44 -4.85 -3.41 -2.11
N PHE A 45 -4.24 -4.00 -3.14
CA PHE A 45 -4.27 -5.45 -3.35
C PHE A 45 -3.02 -6.17 -2.85
N PHE A 46 -1.85 -5.56 -2.97
CA PHE A 46 -0.55 -6.22 -2.80
C PHE A 46 0.32 -5.60 -1.70
N LEU A 47 0.32 -4.27 -1.56
CA LEU A 47 1.18 -3.54 -0.60
C LEU A 47 0.41 -2.94 0.59
N THR A 48 -0.61 -3.64 1.06
CA THR A 48 -1.45 -3.20 2.19
C THR A 48 -0.70 -3.22 3.54
N PRO A 49 -1.13 -2.43 4.54
CA PRO A 49 -0.63 -2.52 5.92
C PRO A 49 -0.70 -3.92 6.54
N ASP A 50 -1.71 -4.72 6.18
CA ASP A 50 -1.93 -6.07 6.71
C ASP A 50 -1.00 -7.14 6.10
N LEU A 51 0.05 -6.75 5.37
CA LEU A 51 1.04 -7.68 4.82
C LEU A 51 1.94 -8.29 5.91
N ASP A 52 1.95 -7.68 7.09
CA ASP A 52 2.60 -8.15 8.31
C ASP A 52 1.89 -9.34 8.99
N ILE A 53 0.74 -9.76 8.48
CA ILE A 53 -0.02 -10.95 8.94
C ILE A 53 -0.46 -11.83 7.78
N HIS A 54 -0.94 -13.03 8.08
CA HIS A 54 -1.56 -13.96 7.12
C HIS A 54 -2.91 -13.44 6.59
N SER A 55 -2.85 -12.34 5.82
CA SER A 55 -3.99 -11.64 5.26
C SER A 55 -4.34 -12.13 3.86
N ASN A 56 -5.49 -11.67 3.36
CA ASN A 56 -5.87 -11.93 1.97
C ASN A 56 -4.87 -11.31 0.98
N ALA A 57 -4.28 -10.16 1.31
CA ALA A 57 -3.25 -9.55 0.47
C ALA A 57 -1.96 -10.38 0.43
N TYR A 58 -1.53 -10.91 1.58
CA TYR A 58 -0.41 -11.86 1.62
C TYR A 58 -0.66 -13.08 0.72
N ASN A 59 -1.88 -13.63 0.73
CA ASN A 59 -2.23 -14.76 -0.12
C ASN A 59 -2.29 -14.42 -1.62
N LYS A 60 -2.62 -13.18 -2.01
CA LYS A 60 -2.68 -12.74 -3.42
C LYS A 60 -1.32 -12.73 -4.10
N TRP A 61 -0.22 -12.69 -3.36
CA TRP A 61 1.13 -12.84 -3.91
C TRP A 61 1.40 -14.24 -4.46
N GLY A 62 0.54 -15.24 -4.16
CA GLY A 62 0.71 -16.60 -4.67
C GLY A 62 2.04 -17.19 -4.23
N LEU A 63 2.83 -17.71 -5.17
CA LEU A 63 4.16 -18.27 -4.89
C LEU A 63 5.14 -17.21 -4.37
N LEU A 64 5.01 -15.96 -4.82
CA LEU A 64 5.88 -14.86 -4.42
C LEU A 64 5.67 -14.43 -2.96
N ARG A 65 4.66 -14.96 -2.27
CA ARG A 65 4.44 -14.67 -0.83
C ARG A 65 5.59 -15.18 0.04
N ILE A 66 6.37 -16.16 -0.42
CA ILE A 66 7.57 -16.65 0.30
C ILE A 66 8.54 -15.51 0.61
N PHE A 67 8.65 -14.55 -0.31
CA PHE A 67 9.45 -13.36 -0.13
C PHE A 67 8.94 -12.44 0.96
N TRP A 68 7.66 -12.52 1.34
CA TRP A 68 7.08 -11.72 2.41
C TRP A 68 7.12 -12.42 3.78
N TYR A 69 7.45 -13.71 3.82
CA TYR A 69 7.53 -14.45 5.07
C TYR A 69 8.55 -13.87 6.07
N PRO A 70 9.79 -13.50 5.67
CA PRO A 70 10.74 -12.87 6.60
C PRO A 70 10.21 -11.53 7.15
N TYR A 71 9.58 -10.72 6.30
CA TYR A 71 8.93 -9.48 6.72
C TYR A 71 7.88 -9.73 7.81
N GLN A 72 7.01 -10.74 7.64
CA GLN A 72 5.99 -11.10 8.63
C GLN A 72 6.59 -11.59 9.95
N CYS A 73 7.69 -12.35 9.90
CA CYS A 73 8.35 -12.86 11.11
C CYS A 73 8.95 -11.73 11.95
N VAL A 74 9.50 -10.70 11.31
CA VAL A 74 10.23 -9.62 11.98
C VAL A 74 9.31 -8.47 12.38
N MET A 75 8.33 -8.13 11.55
CA MET A 75 7.54 -6.92 11.72
C MET A 75 6.32 -7.16 12.61
N PRO A 76 6.24 -6.55 13.80
CA PRO A 76 5.09 -6.75 14.68
C PRO A 76 3.85 -6.09 14.08
N HIS A 77 2.73 -6.84 14.10
CA HIS A 77 1.48 -6.34 13.59
C HIS A 77 1.02 -5.07 14.32
N ARG A 78 0.62 -4.04 13.56
CA ARG A 78 0.22 -2.72 14.08
C ARG A 78 1.29 -1.96 14.87
N SER A 79 2.55 -2.31 14.66
CA SER A 79 3.65 -1.50 15.20
C SER A 79 3.74 -0.14 14.50
N PHE A 80 4.52 0.75 15.09
CA PHE A 80 4.89 2.02 14.45
C PHE A 80 5.54 1.80 13.07
N LEU A 81 6.20 0.66 12.85
CA LEU A 81 6.88 0.35 11.59
C LEU A 81 5.92 -0.11 10.49
N THR A 82 4.75 -0.67 10.82
CA THR A 82 3.83 -1.22 9.79
C THR A 82 2.56 -0.39 9.57
N HIS A 83 2.10 0.33 10.60
CA HIS A 83 0.80 1.02 10.63
C HIS A 83 0.90 2.53 10.90
N THR A 84 1.97 3.14 10.40
CA THR A 84 2.15 4.60 10.28
C THR A 84 1.94 5.04 8.84
N ILE A 85 1.43 6.25 8.66
CA ILE A 85 1.31 6.88 7.35
C ILE A 85 2.74 7.10 6.82
N ILE A 86 2.98 6.77 5.55
CA ILE A 86 4.26 6.87 4.86
C ILE A 86 5.31 5.84 5.31
N ILE A 87 5.71 5.81 6.59
CA ILE A 87 6.84 4.98 7.04
C ILE A 87 6.63 3.49 6.75
N GLY A 88 5.42 2.96 7.01
CA GLY A 88 5.12 1.56 6.71
C GLY A 88 5.17 1.22 5.21
N ASP A 89 4.76 2.15 4.34
CA ASP A 89 4.85 1.99 2.89
C ASP A 89 6.31 2.04 2.42
N LEU A 90 7.11 2.98 2.94
CA LEU A 90 8.54 3.08 2.63
C LEU A 90 9.29 1.80 3.02
N ILE A 91 9.00 1.23 4.19
CA ILE A 91 9.61 -0.03 4.62
C ILE A 91 9.22 -1.17 3.67
N ARG A 92 7.94 -1.30 3.30
CA ARG A 92 7.49 -2.33 2.35
C ARG A 92 8.15 -2.18 0.97
N ILE A 93 8.27 -0.94 0.47
CA ILE A 93 8.91 -0.66 -0.82
C ILE A 93 10.40 -0.97 -0.75
N LEU A 94 11.10 -0.51 0.28
CA LEU A 94 12.53 -0.79 0.46
C LEU A 94 12.80 -2.28 0.61
N TYR A 95 11.95 -2.99 1.36
CA TYR A 95 12.01 -4.43 1.50
C TYR A 95 11.87 -5.13 0.15
N MET A 96 10.89 -4.73 -0.67
CA MET A 96 10.71 -5.24 -2.03
C MET A 96 11.93 -4.99 -2.91
N LEU A 97 12.47 -3.76 -2.89
CA LEU A 97 13.68 -3.43 -3.65
C LEU A 97 14.86 -4.31 -3.24
N LEU A 98 15.03 -4.55 -1.93
CA LEU A 98 16.10 -5.40 -1.41
C LEU A 98 15.93 -6.86 -1.90
N VAL A 99 14.73 -7.42 -1.73
CA VAL A 99 14.45 -8.81 -2.07
C VAL A 99 14.55 -9.06 -3.58
N PHE A 100 14.09 -8.13 -4.40
CA PHE A 100 14.16 -8.24 -5.85
C PHE A 100 15.47 -7.67 -6.44
N SER A 101 16.41 -7.18 -5.62
CA SER A 101 17.67 -6.61 -6.10
C SER A 101 18.51 -7.57 -6.96
N PRO A 102 18.60 -8.89 -6.69
CA PRO A 102 19.34 -9.81 -7.56
C PRO A 102 18.70 -9.94 -8.94
N PHE A 103 17.36 -9.97 -8.99
CA PHE A 103 16.61 -10.00 -10.25
C PHE A 103 16.81 -8.71 -11.05
N LEU A 104 16.71 -7.55 -10.38
CA LEU A 104 16.94 -6.25 -10.99
C LEU A 104 18.38 -6.11 -11.52
N TYR A 105 19.36 -6.65 -10.80
CA TYR A 105 20.75 -6.67 -11.26
C TYR A 105 20.93 -7.48 -12.54
N ILE A 106 20.37 -8.70 -12.59
CA ILE A 106 20.43 -9.55 -13.80
C ILE A 106 19.74 -8.83 -14.96
N LEU A 107 18.52 -8.34 -14.77
CA LEU A 107 17.76 -7.60 -15.78
C LEU A 107 18.54 -6.38 -16.28
N ASN A 108 19.15 -5.62 -15.37
CA ASN A 108 19.95 -4.46 -15.73
C ASN A 108 21.12 -4.84 -16.64
N LYS A 109 21.84 -5.91 -16.31
CA LYS A 109 23.01 -6.35 -17.06
C LYS A 109 22.64 -6.94 -18.43
N THR A 110 21.57 -7.75 -18.50
CA THR A 110 21.28 -8.56 -19.68
C THR A 110 20.33 -7.89 -20.67
N VAL A 111 19.36 -7.11 -20.19
CA VAL A 111 18.30 -6.51 -21.02
C VAL A 111 18.45 -5.00 -21.12
N LEU A 112 18.73 -4.33 -20.00
CA LEU A 112 18.78 -2.86 -19.96
C LEU A 112 20.17 -2.27 -20.22
N GLU A 113 21.17 -3.12 -20.49
CA GLU A 113 22.54 -2.71 -20.84
C GLU A 113 23.18 -1.75 -19.82
N GLY A 114 22.84 -1.91 -18.53
CA GLY A 114 23.35 -1.05 -17.45
C GLY A 114 22.56 0.23 -17.19
N ARG A 115 21.52 0.54 -17.99
CA ARG A 115 20.78 1.80 -17.95
C ARG A 115 19.65 1.86 -16.92
N LEU A 116 19.50 0.88 -16.03
CA LEU A 116 18.38 0.83 -15.06
C LEU A 116 18.25 2.13 -14.24
N LEU A 117 19.36 2.68 -13.74
CA LEU A 117 19.33 3.91 -12.93
C LEU A 117 18.99 5.15 -13.75
N GLU A 118 19.38 5.18 -15.02
CA GLU A 118 19.06 6.28 -15.94
C GLU A 118 17.56 6.26 -16.26
N ILE A 119 17.03 5.09 -16.62
CA ILE A 119 15.60 4.87 -16.86
C ILE A 119 14.78 5.25 -15.62
N ALA A 120 15.23 4.84 -14.43
CA ALA A 120 14.56 5.17 -13.18
C ALA A 120 14.54 6.68 -12.89
N LYS A 121 15.61 7.40 -13.25
CA LYS A 121 15.68 8.88 -13.13
C LYS A 121 14.80 9.56 -14.16
N GLU A 122 14.78 9.08 -15.39
CA GLU A 122 13.93 9.61 -16.46
C GLU A 122 12.43 9.48 -16.12
N HIS A 123 12.07 8.44 -15.36
CA HIS A 123 10.69 8.16 -14.94
C HIS A 123 10.43 8.50 -13.46
N ASP A 124 11.22 9.39 -12.85
CA ASP A 124 11.11 9.72 -11.42
C ASP A 124 9.72 10.25 -11.04
N VAL A 125 9.12 11.11 -11.89
CA VAL A 125 7.76 11.63 -11.70
C VAL A 125 6.73 10.50 -11.72
N ALA A 126 6.87 9.53 -12.62
CA ALA A 126 5.96 8.38 -12.69
C ALA A 126 6.12 7.48 -11.45
N LEU A 127 7.36 7.19 -11.04
CA LEU A 127 7.65 6.39 -9.85
C LEU A 127 7.12 7.06 -8.57
N THR A 128 7.36 8.36 -8.40
CA THR A 128 6.84 9.11 -7.26
C THR A 128 5.31 9.15 -7.26
N THR A 129 4.69 9.34 -8.41
CA THR A 129 3.21 9.31 -8.57
C THR A 129 2.61 7.95 -8.21
N PHE A 130 3.26 6.88 -8.66
CA PHE A 130 2.88 5.51 -8.30
C PHE A 130 2.96 5.31 -6.77
N VAL A 131 4.06 5.73 -6.15
CA VAL A 131 4.25 5.64 -4.69
C VAL A 131 3.21 6.48 -3.93
N MET A 132 2.85 7.67 -4.42
CA MET A 132 1.77 8.47 -3.84
C MET A 132 0.43 7.72 -3.86
N GLY A 133 0.11 7.01 -4.95
CA GLY A 133 -1.06 6.14 -5.04
C GLY A 133 -1.04 5.04 -3.98
N VAL A 134 0.09 4.36 -3.81
CA VAL A 134 0.27 3.31 -2.78
C VAL A 134 0.04 3.88 -1.37
N ILE A 135 0.66 5.01 -1.05
CA ILE A 135 0.53 5.67 0.26
C ILE A 135 -0.91 6.10 0.52
N ALA A 136 -1.62 6.63 -0.49
CA ALA A 136 -3.03 7.00 -0.36
C ALA A 136 -3.91 5.79 -0.01
N ALA A 137 -3.71 4.65 -0.69
CA ALA A 137 -4.42 3.40 -0.41
C ALA A 137 -4.16 2.88 1.02
N SER A 138 -2.91 2.89 1.46
CA SER A 138 -2.52 2.50 2.83
C SER A 138 -3.06 3.44 3.89
N THR A 139 -3.10 4.74 3.60
CA THR A 139 -3.65 5.76 4.51
C THR A 139 -5.14 5.54 4.76
N LEU A 140 -5.92 5.27 3.70
CA LEU A 140 -7.34 4.94 3.84
C LEU A 140 -7.56 3.66 4.66
N HIS A 141 -6.71 2.65 4.47
CA HIS A 141 -6.73 1.42 5.28
C HIS A 141 -6.55 1.73 6.76
N ILE A 142 -5.51 2.48 7.11
CA ILE A 142 -5.19 2.86 8.50
C ILE A 142 -6.30 3.73 9.12
N ILE A 143 -6.87 4.67 8.36
CA ILE A 143 -7.99 5.50 8.80
C ILE A 143 -9.22 4.63 9.11
N ALA A 144 -9.60 3.74 8.20
CA ALA A 144 -10.71 2.82 8.39
C ALA A 144 -10.53 1.97 9.66
N ASP A 145 -9.29 1.55 9.91
CA ASP A 145 -8.93 0.75 11.07
C ASP A 145 -9.09 1.52 12.40
N ARG A 146 -8.63 2.77 12.41
CA ARG A 146 -8.77 3.69 13.55
C ARG A 146 -10.25 4.02 13.81
N LEU A 147 -11.03 4.30 12.77
CA LEU A 147 -12.46 4.60 12.87
C LEU A 147 -13.26 3.42 13.43
N ASN A 148 -13.02 2.20 12.91
CA ASN A 148 -13.69 1.00 13.42
C ASN A 148 -13.35 0.74 14.88
N THR A 149 -12.08 0.93 15.28
CA THR A 149 -11.63 0.78 16.66
C THR A 149 -12.31 1.78 17.59
N ARG A 150 -12.40 3.05 17.19
CA ARG A 150 -13.11 4.11 17.94
C ARG A 150 -14.60 3.80 18.10
N ARG A 151 -15.28 3.39 17.02
CA ARG A 151 -16.70 2.99 17.03
C ARG A 151 -16.96 1.86 18.03
N LYS A 152 -16.15 0.79 18.02
CA LYS A 152 -16.29 -0.33 18.95
C LYS A 152 -16.13 0.10 20.42
N ARG A 153 -15.17 0.99 20.71
CA ARG A 153 -14.96 1.53 22.06
C ARG A 153 -16.18 2.32 22.56
N LEU A 154 -16.77 3.17 21.71
CA LEU A 154 -17.98 3.94 22.04
C LEU A 154 -19.19 3.04 22.32
N MET A 155 -19.42 2.01 21.50
CA MET A 155 -20.53 1.07 21.67
C MET A 155 -20.40 0.27 22.99
N ARG A 156 -19.18 -0.16 23.34
CA ARG A 156 -18.92 -0.84 24.64
C ARG A 156 -19.20 0.07 25.83
N ARG A 157 -18.78 1.34 25.78
CA ARG A 157 -19.07 2.33 26.84
C ARG A 157 -20.57 2.56 27.02
N LYS A 158 -21.34 2.70 25.91
CA LYS A 158 -22.80 2.81 25.96
C LYS A 158 -23.48 1.59 26.59
N LYS A 159 -23.02 0.37 26.26
CA LYS A 159 -23.56 -0.87 26.86
C LYS A 159 -23.27 -0.96 28.36
N LYS A 160 -22.10 -0.52 28.82
CA LYS A 160 -21.75 -0.51 30.26
C LYS A 160 -22.55 0.52 31.06
N ARG A 161 -22.95 1.65 30.46
CA ARG A 161 -23.81 2.67 31.11
C ARG A 161 -25.29 2.28 31.20
N ARG A 162 -25.73 1.27 30.43
CA ARG A 162 -27.13 0.76 30.43
C ARG A 162 -27.32 -0.47 31.31
N ARG A 163 -26.26 -0.92 31.98
CA ARG A 163 -26.25 -1.99 32.98
C ARG A 163 -25.94 -1.35 34.32
#